data_AF-G8IFK7-F1
#
_entry.id   AF-G8IFK7-F1
#
_cell.length_a   1.000
_cell.length_b   1.000
_cell.length_c   1.000
_cell.angle_alpha   90.00
_cell.angle_beta   90.00
_cell.angle_gamma   90.00
#
_symmetry.space_group_name_H-M   'P 1'
#
loop_
_entity.id
_entity.type
_entity.pdbx_description
1 polymer ?
#
loop_
_entity_poly.entity_id
_entity_poly.type
_entity_poly.pdbx_seq_one_letter_code
_entity_poly.pdbx_strand_id
1 'polypeptide(L)'
;MVELINTLISLISILISVAFFTLLERKILSYIQSRKGPNKVSIFGMLQPFSDAIKLFNKKLSYPTTSNKFFIMMSPTCSFFLCLAMWPLLPMEKFCIIDNYFNTLVFFIISSPTVYTIL
;
A
#
# COMPACT_ATOMS: atom_id res chain seq x y z
N MET A 1 10.18 13.60 19.63
CA MET A 1 9.02 14.30 19.00
C MET A 1 9.20 14.48 17.50
N VAL A 2 10.33 15.05 17.05
CA VAL A 2 10.61 15.25 15.61
C VAL A 2 10.63 13.92 14.83
N GLU A 3 11.26 12.88 15.39
CA GLU A 3 11.30 11.55 14.77
C GLU A 3 9.90 10.95 14.57
N LEU A 4 9.03 11.01 15.58
CA LEU A 4 7.64 10.53 15.46
C LEU A 4 6.88 11.27 14.35
N ILE A 5 7.05 12.60 14.26
CA ILE A 5 6.44 13.41 13.20
C ILE A 5 6.98 12.98 11.83
N ASN A 6 8.28 12.76 11.70
CA ASN A 6 8.89 12.27 10.46
C ASN A 6 8.34 10.89 10.06
N THR A 7 8.18 9.96 11.02
CA THR A 7 7.58 8.65 10.73
C THR A 7 6.15 8.77 10.23
N LEU A 8 5.31 9.61 10.86
CA LEU A 8 3.93 9.81 10.45
C LEU A 8 3.83 10.45 9.05
N ILE A 9 4.65 11.46 8.76
CA ILE A 9 4.70 12.10 7.44
C ILE A 9 5.12 11.07 6.38
N SER A 10 6.14 10.25 6.68
CA SER A 10 6.58 9.21 5.74
C SER A 10 5.46 8.20 5.47
N LEU A 11 4.76 7.71 6.48
CA LEU A 11 3.65 6.75 6.35
C LEU A 11 2.51 7.31 5.49
N ILE A 12 2.11 8.57 5.74
CA ILE A 12 1.07 9.24 4.96
C ILE A 12 1.50 9.40 3.49
N SER A 13 2.75 9.80 3.25
CA SER A 13 3.26 10.02 1.90
C SER A 13 3.26 8.73 1.07
N ILE A 14 3.59 7.58 1.68
CA ILE A 14 3.59 6.28 1.00
C ILE A 14 2.18 5.89 0.58
N LEU A 15 1.20 6.01 1.49
CA LEU A 15 -0.19 5.64 1.20
C LEU A 15 -0.76 6.48 0.04
N ILE A 16 -0.43 7.77 0.00
CA ILE A 16 -0.80 8.66 -1.10
C ILE A 16 -0.10 8.23 -2.40
N SER A 17 1.20 7.94 -2.34
CA SER A 17 1.98 7.52 -3.51
C SER A 17 1.43 6.26 -4.16
N VAL A 18 1.07 5.25 -3.36
CA VAL A 18 0.50 3.98 -3.83
C VAL A 18 -0.86 4.20 -4.48
N ALA A 19 -1.70 5.06 -3.90
CA ALA A 19 -3.00 5.41 -4.47
C ALA A 19 -2.86 5.99 -5.90
N PHE A 20 -1.93 6.92 -6.11
CA PHE A 20 -1.67 7.48 -7.45
C PHE A 20 -0.94 6.52 -8.38
N PHE A 21 -0.10 5.62 -7.85
CA PHE A 21 0.56 4.59 -8.65
C PHE A 21 -0.46 3.70 -9.38
N THR A 22 -1.57 3.32 -8.72
CA THR A 22 -2.64 2.54 -9.38
C THR A 22 -3.33 3.29 -10.53
N LEU A 23 -3.49 4.61 -10.41
CA LEU A 23 -4.04 5.43 -11.49
C LEU A 23 -3.06 5.52 -12.67
N LEU A 24 -1.77 5.70 -12.36
CA LEU A 24 -0.71 5.74 -13.35
C LEU A 24 -0.65 4.42 -14.14
N GLU A 25 -0.70 3.27 -13.46
CA GLU A 25 -0.74 1.96 -14.09
C GLU A 25 -1.91 1.84 -15.08
N ARG A 26 -3.13 2.21 -14.65
CA ARG A 26 -4.32 2.18 -15.52
C ARG A 26 -4.18 3.09 -16.74
N LYS A 27 -3.55 4.26 -16.60
CA LYS A 27 -3.31 5.19 -17.71
C LYS A 27 -2.26 4.63 -18.67
N ILE A 28 -1.13 4.13 -18.20
CA ILE A 28 -0.08 3.55 -19.05
C ILE A 28 -0.63 2.38 -19.87
N LEU A 29 -1.34 1.45 -19.23
CA LEU A 29 -1.96 0.32 -19.94
C LEU A 29 -2.97 0.78 -20.98
N SER A 30 -3.73 1.84 -20.69
CA SER A 30 -4.67 2.42 -21.65
C SER A 30 -3.97 3.02 -22.87
N TYR A 31 -2.85 3.72 -22.66
CA TYR A 31 -2.06 4.30 -23.74
C TYR A 31 -1.44 3.23 -24.65
N ILE A 32 -0.88 2.17 -24.07
CA ILE A 32 -0.34 1.02 -24.84
C ILE A 32 -1.44 0.36 -25.67
N GLN A 33 -2.63 0.20 -25.09
CA GLN A 33 -3.78 -0.43 -25.74
C GLN A 33 -4.57 0.53 -26.65
N SER A 34 -4.09 1.75 -26.90
CA SER A 34 -4.78 2.78 -27.70
C SER A 34 -6.22 3.11 -27.25
N ARG A 35 -6.54 2.90 -25.96
CA ARG A 35 -7.82 3.28 -25.35
C ARG A 35 -7.62 4.40 -24.34
N LYS A 36 -8.65 5.23 -24.13
CA LYS A 36 -8.58 6.26 -23.08
C LYS A 36 -8.77 5.59 -21.71
N GLY A 37 -7.81 5.81 -20.82
CA GLY A 37 -7.91 5.44 -19.41
C GLY A 37 -8.99 6.24 -18.65
N PRO A 38 -9.06 6.09 -17.33
CA PRO A 38 -10.04 6.80 -16.52
C PRO A 38 -9.85 8.32 -16.63
N ASN A 39 -10.71 8.98 -17.41
CA ASN A 39 -10.68 10.43 -17.64
C ASN A 39 -11.95 11.15 -17.14
N LYS A 40 -13.00 10.41 -16.73
CA LYS A 40 -14.31 10.99 -16.39
C LYS A 40 -14.39 11.54 -14.96
N VAL A 41 -13.67 10.94 -14.02
CA VAL A 41 -13.75 11.33 -12.61
C VAL A 41 -12.87 12.58 -12.41
N SER A 42 -13.50 13.75 -12.27
CA SER A 42 -12.85 15.06 -12.11
C SER A 42 -11.86 15.41 -13.24
N ILE A 43 -10.92 16.34 -12.98
CA ILE A 43 -9.89 16.74 -13.93
C ILE A 43 -8.94 15.56 -14.20
N PHE A 44 -8.91 15.08 -15.46
CA PHE A 44 -8.05 13.98 -15.93
C PHE A 44 -8.05 12.70 -15.07
N GLY A 45 -9.13 12.40 -14.34
CA GLY A 45 -9.19 11.19 -13.53
C GLY A 45 -8.52 11.26 -12.15
N MET A 46 -7.97 12.41 -11.73
CA MET A 46 -7.13 12.49 -10.51
C MET A 46 -7.82 11.97 -9.23
N LEU A 47 -9.14 12.16 -9.10
CA LEU A 47 -9.90 11.68 -7.94
C LEU A 47 -10.36 10.21 -8.03
N GLN A 48 -9.97 9.46 -9.07
CA GLN A 48 -10.30 8.04 -9.21
C GLN A 48 -9.87 7.14 -8.02
N PRO A 49 -8.64 7.23 -7.48
CA PRO A 49 -8.25 6.36 -6.36
C PRO A 49 -9.11 6.60 -5.11
N PHE A 50 -9.55 7.85 -4.88
CA PHE A 50 -10.45 8.18 -3.77
C PHE A 50 -11.86 7.63 -3.99
N SER A 51 -12.39 7.69 -5.21
CA SER A 51 -13.72 7.13 -5.51
C SER A 51 -13.76 5.61 -5.41
N ASP A 52 -12.68 4.93 -5.82
CA ASP A 52 -12.52 3.48 -5.66
C ASP A 52 -12.46 3.08 -4.17
N ALA A 53 -11.77 3.86 -3.33
CA ALA A 53 -11.73 3.63 -1.88
C ALA A 53 -13.12 3.80 -1.23
N ILE A 54 -13.82 4.90 -1.52
CA ILE A 54 -15.18 5.16 -1.00
C ILE A 54 -16.15 4.05 -1.42
N LYS A 55 -16.02 3.56 -2.66
CA LYS A 55 -16.82 2.43 -3.16
C LYS A 55 -16.60 1.14 -2.35
N LEU A 56 -15.37 0.86 -1.93
CA LEU A 56 -15.05 -0.31 -1.11
C LEU A 56 -15.58 -0.17 0.32
N PHE A 57 -15.50 1.02 0.93
CA PHE A 57 -16.04 1.28 2.27
C PHE A 57 -17.56 1.08 2.34
N ASN A 58 -18.29 1.41 1.28
CA ASN A 58 -19.73 1.24 1.22
C ASN A 58 -20.17 -0.20 0.91
N LYS A 59 -19.25 -1.09 0.52
CA LYS A 59 -19.59 -2.47 0.13
C LYS A 59 -19.76 -3.33 1.37
N LYS A 60 -20.84 -4.13 1.42
CA LYS A 60 -21.05 -5.10 2.50
C LYS A 60 -19.94 -6.16 2.47
N LEU A 61 -19.32 -6.40 3.62
CA LEU A 61 -18.40 -7.52 3.83
C LEU A 61 -19.15 -8.84 3.63
N SER A 62 -18.74 -9.62 2.64
CA SER A 62 -19.27 -10.95 2.37
C SER A 62 -18.18 -11.98 2.62
N TYR A 63 -18.45 -12.94 3.50
CA TYR A 63 -17.54 -14.02 3.83
C TYR A 63 -17.97 -15.29 3.10
N PRO A 64 -17.04 -16.10 2.57
CA PRO A 64 -17.36 -17.40 1.99
C PRO A 64 -17.98 -18.32 3.06
N THR A 65 -18.94 -19.15 2.66
CA THR A 65 -19.68 -20.04 3.57
C THR A 65 -18.78 -21.10 4.24
N THR A 66 -17.73 -21.57 3.56
CA THR A 66 -16.86 -22.67 4.01
C THR A 66 -15.52 -22.19 4.59
N SER A 67 -15.47 -20.99 5.18
CA SER A 67 -14.20 -20.36 5.56
C SER A 67 -14.18 -19.82 6.99
N ASN A 68 -13.01 -19.80 7.61
CA ASN A 68 -12.84 -19.23 8.94
C ASN A 68 -12.69 -17.70 8.85
N LYS A 69 -13.68 -16.98 9.41
CA LYS A 69 -13.74 -15.51 9.41
C LYS A 69 -12.49 -14.86 10.03
N PHE A 70 -11.91 -15.47 11.07
CA PHE A 70 -10.76 -14.89 11.77
C PHE A 70 -9.53 -14.83 10.85
N PHE A 71 -9.18 -15.96 10.20
CA PHE A 71 -8.02 -16.03 9.32
C PHE A 71 -8.18 -15.15 8.07
N ILE A 72 -9.39 -15.06 7.49
CA ILE A 72 -9.65 -14.18 6.34
C ILE A 72 -9.42 -12.71 6.67
N MET A 73 -9.77 -12.27 7.89
CA MET A 73 -9.55 -10.87 8.28
C MET A 73 -8.10 -10.62 8.69
N MET A 74 -7.44 -11.60 9.32
CA MET A 74 -6.06 -11.46 9.79
C MET A 74 -5.00 -11.55 8.69
N SER A 75 -5.19 -12.37 7.65
CA SER A 75 -4.20 -12.49 6.57
C SER A 75 -3.92 -11.15 5.87
N PRO A 76 -4.94 -10.39 5.40
CA PRO A 76 -4.72 -9.09 4.75
C PRO A 76 -4.17 -8.01 5.68
N THR A 77 -4.51 -8.04 6.97
CA THR A 77 -3.98 -7.07 7.95
C THR A 77 -2.51 -7.34 8.25
N CYS A 78 -2.12 -8.61 8.41
CA CYS A 78 -0.72 -9.01 8.58
C CYS A 78 0.12 -8.67 7.34
N SER A 79 -0.37 -8.94 6.12
CA SER A 79 0.36 -8.61 4.90
C SER A 79 0.59 -7.10 4.75
N PHE A 80 -0.43 -6.30 5.08
CA PHE A 80 -0.33 -4.85 5.06
C PHE A 80 0.67 -4.33 6.11
N PHE A 81 0.63 -4.87 7.33
CA PHE A 81 1.54 -4.49 8.40
C PHE A 81 3.01 -4.81 8.05
N LEU A 82 3.28 -6.00 7.50
CA LEU A 82 4.63 -6.37 7.07
C LEU A 82 5.15 -5.45 5.96
N CYS A 83 4.31 -5.07 4.99
CA CYS A 83 4.68 -4.13 3.94
C CYS A 83 5.05 -2.74 4.50
N LEU A 84 4.28 -2.21 5.45
CA LEU A 84 4.58 -0.93 6.10
C LEU A 84 5.85 -1.01 6.96
N ALA A 85 6.12 -2.14 7.62
CA ALA A 85 7.30 -2.34 8.45
C ALA A 85 8.62 -2.32 7.66
N MET A 86 8.57 -2.60 6.36
CA MET A 86 9.74 -2.54 5.47
C MET A 86 10.20 -1.13 5.16
N TRP A 87 9.28 -0.17 5.13
CA TRP A 87 9.59 1.15 4.60
C TRP A 87 10.59 1.97 5.43
N PRO A 88 10.53 1.96 6.78
CA PRO A 88 11.50 2.66 7.61
C PRO A 88 12.95 2.23 7.42
N LEU A 89 13.18 1.06 6.82
CA LEU A 89 14.50 0.52 6.53
C LEU A 89 15.15 1.19 5.32
N LEU A 90 14.40 1.84 4.43
CA LEU A 90 15.00 2.46 3.26
C LEU A 90 15.73 3.75 3.67
N PRO A 91 17.01 3.92 3.29
CA PRO A 91 17.74 5.13 3.62
C PRO A 91 17.15 6.32 2.88
N MET A 92 16.59 7.26 3.63
CA MET A 92 16.11 8.55 3.13
C MET A 92 17.17 9.59 3.49
N GLU A 93 17.75 10.25 2.48
CA GLU A 93 18.97 11.09 2.59
C GLU A 93 19.16 11.77 3.96
N LYS A 94 18.30 12.75 4.28
CA LYS A 94 18.44 13.57 5.50
C LYS A 94 17.62 13.07 6.69
N PHE A 95 16.71 12.13 6.47
CA PHE A 95 15.71 11.71 7.46
C PHE A 95 15.54 10.19 7.44
N CYS A 96 16.64 9.46 7.66
CA CYS A 96 16.56 8.03 7.92
C CYS A 96 15.80 7.79 9.23
N ILE A 97 14.76 6.96 9.17
CA ILE A 97 13.92 6.63 10.33
C ILE A 97 14.62 5.60 11.20
N ILE A 98 15.21 4.58 10.58
CA ILE A 98 16.01 3.55 11.23
C ILE A 98 17.33 3.46 10.48
N ASP A 99 18.43 3.84 11.13
CA ASP A 99 19.77 3.66 10.59
C ASP A 99 20.54 2.68 11.47
N ASN A 100 20.52 1.40 11.07
CA ASN A 100 21.23 0.31 11.72
C ASN A 100 22.26 -0.27 10.75
N TYR A 101 23.43 -0.67 11.24
CA TYR A 101 24.46 -1.33 10.40
C TYR A 101 23.93 -2.58 9.65
N PHE A 102 22.94 -3.28 10.22
CA PHE A 102 22.36 -4.50 9.66
C PHE A 102 21.05 -4.29 8.89
N ASN A 103 20.82 -3.09 8.36
CA ASN A 103 19.56 -2.74 7.71
C ASN A 103 19.12 -3.71 6.60
N THR A 104 20.09 -4.17 5.79
CA THR A 104 19.86 -5.18 4.74
C THR A 104 19.41 -6.53 5.30
N LEU A 105 19.97 -6.95 6.44
CA LEU A 105 19.62 -8.20 7.10
C LEU A 105 18.23 -8.13 7.73
N VAL A 106 17.88 -6.98 8.32
CA VAL A 106 16.52 -6.72 8.84
C VAL A 106 15.49 -6.75 7.71
N PHE A 107 15.81 -6.20 6.54
CA PHE A 107 14.97 -6.32 5.35
C PHE A 107 14.73 -7.78 4.96
N PHE A 108 15.77 -8.63 4.93
CA PHE A 108 15.58 -10.05 4.65
C PHE A 108 14.69 -10.75 5.68
N ILE A 109 14.90 -10.48 6.97
CA ILE A 109 14.10 -11.09 8.05
C ILE A 109 12.61 -10.74 7.89
N ILE A 110 12.27 -9.47 7.66
CA ILE A 110 10.87 -9.03 7.54
C ILE A 110 10.25 -9.53 6.22
N SER A 111 11.06 -9.83 5.20
CA SER A 111 10.53 -10.32 3.92
C SER A 111 10.10 -11.78 4.01
N SER A 112 10.78 -12.60 4.82
CA SER A 112 10.47 -14.02 4.96
C SER A 112 9.04 -14.33 5.44
N PRO A 113 8.45 -13.65 6.44
CA PRO A 113 7.07 -13.93 6.87
C PRO A 113 5.99 -13.48 5.87
N THR A 114 6.31 -12.65 4.87
CA THR A 114 5.32 -12.19 3.88
C THR A 114 4.70 -13.37 3.11
N VAL A 115 5.47 -14.44 2.90
CA VAL A 115 5.01 -15.67 2.24
C VAL A 115 3.87 -16.33 3.02
N TYR A 116 3.94 -16.34 4.35
CA TYR A 116 2.91 -16.97 5.19
C TYR A 116 1.58 -16.20 5.17
N THR A 117 1.61 -14.90 4.89
CA THR A 117 0.37 -14.10 4.83
C THR A 117 -0.43 -14.34 3.56
N ILE A 118 0.22 -14.84 2.50
CA ILE A 118 -0.38 -15.11 1.19
C ILE A 118 -1.00 -16.51 1.14
N LEU A 119 -0.43 -17.47 1.87
CA LEU A 119 -0.90 -18.85 2.01
C LEU A 119 -2.13 -18.93 2.92
#